data_AF-A0A3B8W8D0-F1
#
_entry.id   AF-A0A3B8W8D0-F1
#
_cell.length_a   1.000
_cell.length_b   1.000
_cell.length_c   1.000
_cell.angle_alpha   90.00
_cell.angle_beta   90.00
_cell.angle_gamma   90.00
#
_symmetry.space_group_name_H-M   'P 1'
#
loop_
_entity.id
_entity.type
_entity.pdbx_description
1 polymer ?
#
loop_
_entity_poly.entity_id
_entity_poly.type
_entity_poly.pdbx_seq_one_letter_code
_entity_poly.pdbx_strand_id
1 'polypeptide(L)'
;GLPTSVPGTTLNRLCGSGMDAVGTAFRAIRAGEMELVLAGGVESMSRAPYVMGKADSAFSRGQKIEDTTIGWRFVNPLMKKQYGVDSMPETAENVAEQYNISREDQDLFAFRSQQKTARAQQEGVFAEEIVPVSIPRRKQDPLVFDTDEHPRASTLEKLAALPAPFRENGSVTAGNASGVNDGAAAMLVASEAAVKQHGLKPMAKILGMATAGVEPRIMGIGPVPAVQK
;
A
#
# COMPACT_ATOMS: atom_id res chain seq x y z
N GLY A 1 -14.87 -17.62 10.76
CA GLY A 1 -13.81 -18.65 10.88
C GLY A 1 -13.22 -18.65 12.27
N LEU A 2 -12.76 -17.49 12.75
CA LEU A 2 -12.33 -17.33 14.14
C LEU A 2 -13.51 -17.30 15.12
N PRO A 3 -13.29 -17.66 16.40
CA PRO A 3 -14.30 -17.54 17.47
C PRO A 3 -14.75 -16.10 17.70
N THR A 4 -15.98 -15.91 18.18
CA THR A 4 -16.55 -14.59 18.52
C THR A 4 -15.86 -13.90 19.69
N SER A 5 -15.06 -14.64 20.47
CA SER A 5 -14.25 -14.12 21.56
C SER A 5 -12.96 -13.43 21.12
N VAL A 6 -12.58 -13.53 19.84
CA VAL A 6 -11.37 -12.87 19.31
C VAL A 6 -11.71 -11.43 18.92
N PRO A 7 -11.16 -10.41 19.58
CA PRO A 7 -11.41 -9.02 19.22
C PRO A 7 -10.67 -8.64 17.93
N GLY A 8 -11.09 -7.54 17.29
CA GLY A 8 -10.44 -6.99 16.10
C GLY A 8 -10.45 -5.47 16.11
N THR A 9 -9.42 -4.87 15.52
CA THR A 9 -9.33 -3.43 15.28
C THR A 9 -8.74 -3.15 13.90
N THR A 10 -9.15 -2.06 13.28
CA THR A 10 -8.64 -1.62 11.98
C THR A 10 -7.86 -0.33 12.15
N LEU A 11 -6.61 -0.32 11.71
CA LEU A 11 -5.74 0.85 11.73
C LEU A 11 -5.71 1.51 10.36
N ASN A 12 -5.67 2.84 10.35
CA ASN A 12 -5.52 3.61 9.10
C ASN A 12 -4.35 4.60 9.23
N ARG A 13 -3.28 4.30 8.50
CA ARG A 13 -2.15 5.19 8.19
C ARG A 13 -1.87 5.16 6.67
N LEU A 14 -2.93 5.21 5.85
CA LEU A 14 -2.85 5.12 4.39
C LEU A 14 -1.93 3.97 3.94
N CYS A 15 -0.94 4.24 3.09
CA CYS A 15 0.02 3.26 2.56
C CYS A 15 0.79 2.49 3.66
N GLY A 16 0.91 3.04 4.87
CA GLY A 16 1.62 2.41 5.99
C GLY A 16 0.75 1.55 6.90
N SER A 17 -0.55 1.38 6.61
CA SER A 17 -1.52 0.76 7.54
C SER A 17 -1.17 -0.67 7.92
N GLY A 18 -0.81 -1.52 6.95
CA GLY A 18 -0.44 -2.92 7.22
C GLY A 18 0.81 -3.05 8.11
N MET A 19 1.81 -2.18 7.90
CA MET A 19 3.00 -2.13 8.74
C MET A 19 2.68 -1.62 10.15
N ASP A 20 1.81 -0.61 10.28
CA ASP A 20 1.38 -0.08 11.58
C ASP A 20 0.57 -1.10 12.39
N ALA A 21 -0.19 -1.98 11.72
CA ALA A 21 -0.87 -3.10 12.36
C ALA A 21 0.15 -4.08 12.99
N VAL A 22 1.22 -4.43 12.27
CA VAL A 22 2.31 -5.28 12.80
C VAL A 22 3.00 -4.63 13.99
N GLY A 23 3.35 -3.34 13.90
CA GLY A 23 4.01 -2.66 15.00
C GLY A 23 3.10 -2.40 16.20
N THR A 24 1.79 -2.25 16.00
CA THR A 24 0.80 -2.17 17.08
C THR A 24 0.66 -3.51 17.80
N ALA A 25 0.57 -4.62 17.06
CA ALA A 25 0.60 -5.97 17.64
C ALA A 25 1.89 -6.22 18.44
N PHE A 26 3.04 -5.84 17.88
CA PHE A 26 4.32 -5.88 18.57
C PHE A 26 4.31 -5.10 19.89
N ARG A 27 3.79 -3.86 19.89
CA ARG A 27 3.72 -3.02 21.10
C ARG A 27 2.82 -3.62 22.17
N ALA A 28 1.66 -4.17 21.80
CA ALA A 28 0.74 -4.82 22.73
C ALA A 28 1.37 -6.06 23.39
N ILE A 29 2.06 -6.89 22.60
CA ILE A 29 2.78 -8.06 23.13
C ILE A 29 3.95 -7.62 24.01
N ARG A 30 4.72 -6.61 23.58
CA ARG A 30 5.84 -6.07 24.36
C ARG A 30 5.38 -5.44 25.69
N ALA A 31 4.16 -4.91 25.74
CA ALA A 31 3.55 -4.37 26.96
C ALA A 31 3.00 -5.47 27.90
N GLY A 32 2.96 -6.73 27.47
CA GLY A 32 2.41 -7.85 28.24
C GLY A 32 0.88 -7.90 28.27
N GLU A 33 0.21 -7.18 27.36
CA GLU A 33 -1.25 -7.14 27.28
C GLU A 33 -1.83 -8.21 26.34
N MET A 34 -1.00 -8.75 25.45
CA MET A 34 -1.37 -9.77 24.48
C MET A 34 -0.25 -10.79 24.31
N GLU A 35 -0.61 -12.02 23.96
CA GLU A 35 0.35 -13.11 23.78
C GLU A 35 0.42 -13.59 22.32
N LEU A 36 -0.69 -13.56 21.59
CA LEU A 36 -0.80 -13.99 20.20
C LEU A 36 -1.78 -13.11 19.43
N VAL A 37 -1.34 -12.55 18.31
CA VAL A 37 -2.10 -11.60 17.49
C VAL A 37 -1.94 -11.93 16.00
N LEU A 38 -3.02 -11.83 15.24
CA LEU A 38 -2.96 -11.81 13.77
C LEU A 38 -2.88 -10.35 13.30
N ALA A 39 -1.80 -9.98 12.63
CA ALA A 39 -1.57 -8.63 12.12
C ALA A 39 -1.43 -8.65 10.60
N GLY A 40 -1.99 -7.66 9.91
CA GLY A 40 -2.01 -7.65 8.46
C GLY A 40 -2.64 -6.39 7.88
N GLY A 41 -2.94 -6.45 6.59
CA GLY A 41 -3.62 -5.39 5.85
C GLY A 41 -4.40 -5.95 4.68
N VAL A 42 -5.39 -5.20 4.22
CA VAL A 42 -6.19 -5.50 3.03
C VAL A 42 -6.55 -4.19 2.36
N GLU A 43 -6.57 -4.19 1.03
CA GLU A 43 -7.15 -3.12 0.23
C GLU A 43 -7.86 -3.74 -0.97
N SER A 44 -9.01 -3.18 -1.34
CA SER A 44 -9.66 -3.52 -2.61
C SER A 44 -10.00 -2.24 -3.36
N MET A 45 -8.99 -1.69 -4.05
CA MET A 45 -9.12 -0.45 -4.80
C MET A 45 -10.11 -0.59 -5.96
N SER A 46 -10.21 -1.77 -6.59
CA SER A 46 -11.19 -2.03 -7.66
C SER A 46 -12.64 -1.94 -7.19
N ARG A 47 -12.89 -2.05 -5.88
CA ARG A 47 -14.21 -2.03 -5.26
C ARG A 47 -14.42 -0.82 -4.35
N ALA A 48 -13.51 0.15 -4.38
CA ALA A 48 -13.65 1.38 -3.64
C ALA A 48 -14.94 2.10 -4.08
N PRO A 49 -15.83 2.48 -3.14
CA PRO A 49 -17.10 3.08 -3.50
C PRO A 49 -16.95 4.53 -3.93
N TYR A 50 -18.01 5.06 -4.52
CA TYR A 50 -18.20 6.51 -4.55
C TYR A 50 -18.76 7.02 -3.23
N VAL A 51 -18.48 8.29 -2.91
CA VAL A 51 -19.00 8.98 -1.74
C VAL A 51 -19.70 10.28 -2.13
N MET A 52 -20.72 10.65 -1.36
CA MET A 52 -21.49 11.88 -1.55
C MET A 52 -21.72 12.55 -0.20
N GLY A 53 -21.40 13.84 -0.12
CA GLY A 53 -21.67 14.65 1.07
C GLY A 53 -23.17 14.74 1.35
N LYS A 54 -23.55 14.83 2.63
CA LYS A 54 -24.95 15.11 3.00
C LYS A 54 -25.34 16.51 2.50
N ALA A 55 -26.63 16.70 2.23
CA ALA A 55 -27.16 18.02 1.96
C ALA A 55 -26.93 18.95 3.16
N ASP A 56 -26.49 20.18 2.88
CA ASP A 56 -26.26 21.25 3.85
C ASP A 56 -27.53 22.06 4.15
N SER A 57 -28.52 22.01 3.27
CA SER A 57 -29.85 22.60 3.45
C SER A 57 -30.94 21.77 2.79
N ALA A 58 -32.20 22.01 3.19
CA ALA A 58 -33.35 21.48 2.47
C ALA A 58 -33.32 21.93 1.01
N PHE A 59 -33.66 21.03 0.08
CA PHE A 59 -33.67 21.27 -1.37
C PHE A 59 -32.33 21.76 -1.95
N SER A 60 -31.19 21.49 -1.29
CA SER A 60 -29.85 21.80 -1.81
C SER A 60 -29.63 21.14 -3.18
N ARG A 61 -28.92 21.84 -4.08
CA ARG A 61 -28.65 21.40 -5.47
C ARG A 61 -27.15 21.19 -5.74
N GLY A 62 -26.33 21.20 -4.69
CA GLY A 62 -24.87 21.15 -4.77
C GLY A 62 -24.28 19.74 -4.64
N GLN A 63 -25.06 18.69 -4.83
CA GLN A 63 -24.61 17.31 -4.63
C GLN A 63 -23.47 16.97 -5.59
N LYS A 64 -22.37 16.45 -5.04
CA LYS A 64 -21.21 15.97 -5.77
C LYS A 64 -20.87 14.56 -5.33
N ILE A 65 -20.54 13.72 -6.29
CA ILE A 65 -20.03 12.37 -6.09
C ILE A 65 -18.51 12.41 -6.27
N GLU A 66 -17.76 11.78 -5.38
CA GLU A 66 -16.30 11.70 -5.40
C GLU A 66 -15.86 10.23 -5.32
N ASP A 67 -14.84 9.87 -6.11
CA ASP A 67 -14.25 8.52 -6.11
C ASP A 67 -13.35 8.32 -4.88
N THR A 68 -13.35 7.11 -4.31
CA THR A 68 -12.48 6.74 -3.18
C THR A 68 -11.36 5.78 -3.57
N THR A 69 -11.27 5.38 -4.84
CA THR A 69 -10.21 4.48 -5.35
C THR A 69 -8.82 4.96 -4.94
N ILE A 70 -8.50 6.24 -5.16
CA ILE A 70 -7.26 6.84 -4.66
C ILE A 70 -7.37 8.38 -4.63
N GLY A 71 -6.57 9.02 -3.78
CA GLY A 71 -6.32 10.46 -3.86
C GLY A 71 -7.25 11.33 -3.01
N TRP A 72 -7.20 12.64 -3.30
CA TRP A 72 -7.92 13.65 -2.54
C TRP A 72 -9.42 13.66 -2.86
N ARG A 73 -10.23 13.74 -1.80
CA ARG A 73 -11.69 13.87 -1.85
C ARG A 73 -12.17 14.67 -0.64
N PHE A 74 -13.31 15.34 -0.74
CA PHE A 74 -13.81 16.27 0.28
C PHE A 74 -12.72 17.25 0.76
N VAL A 75 -12.01 17.84 -0.20
CA VAL A 75 -10.83 18.68 0.07
C VAL A 75 -11.19 19.85 0.98
N ASN A 76 -10.53 19.93 2.13
CA ASN A 76 -10.62 21.07 3.02
C ASN A 76 -9.88 22.28 2.40
N PRO A 77 -10.54 23.45 2.23
CA PRO A 77 -9.89 24.65 1.68
C PRO A 77 -8.64 25.10 2.47
N LEU A 78 -8.63 24.90 3.79
CA LEU A 78 -7.48 25.24 4.64
C LEU A 78 -6.29 24.31 4.37
N MET A 79 -6.54 23.01 4.16
CA MET A 79 -5.49 22.05 3.79
C MET A 79 -4.84 22.47 2.46
N LYS A 80 -5.67 22.74 1.45
CA LYS A 80 -5.19 23.22 0.14
C LYS A 80 -4.40 24.52 0.26
N LYS A 81 -4.87 25.49 1.04
CA LYS A 81 -4.19 26.79 1.22
C LYS A 81 -2.86 26.66 1.96
N GLN A 82 -2.78 25.82 2.98
CA GLN A 82 -1.63 25.77 3.89
C GLN A 82 -0.55 24.79 3.44
N TYR A 83 -0.93 23.65 2.85
CA TYR A 83 -0.02 22.55 2.55
C TYR A 83 -0.10 22.03 1.11
N GLY A 84 -1.06 22.53 0.32
CA GLY A 84 -1.39 21.97 -0.99
C GLY A 84 -2.25 20.70 -0.89
N VAL A 85 -2.62 20.18 -2.06
CA VAL A 85 -3.33 18.91 -2.22
C VAL A 85 -2.80 18.17 -3.45
N ASP A 86 -1.48 18.17 -3.56
CA ASP A 86 -0.76 17.48 -4.64
C ASP A 86 -1.18 16.00 -4.64
N SER A 87 -1.50 15.49 -5.82
CA SER A 87 -1.70 14.06 -6.04
C SER A 87 -0.40 13.30 -5.80
N MET A 88 -0.50 11.99 -5.57
CA MET A 88 0.70 11.17 -5.31
C MET A 88 1.75 11.27 -6.43
N PRO A 89 1.39 11.22 -7.73
CA PRO A 89 2.36 11.44 -8.79
C PRO A 89 2.99 12.84 -8.78
N GLU A 90 2.21 13.89 -8.47
CA GLU A 90 2.76 15.26 -8.35
C GLU A 90 3.77 15.37 -7.19
N THR A 91 3.53 14.68 -6.06
CA THR A 91 4.52 14.62 -4.98
C THR A 91 5.78 13.85 -5.38
N ALA A 92 5.66 12.84 -6.23
CA ALA A 92 6.82 12.11 -6.76
C ALA A 92 7.65 12.99 -7.70
N GLU A 93 7.01 13.82 -8.54
CA GLU A 93 7.71 14.82 -9.35
C GLU A 93 8.42 15.86 -8.48
N ASN A 94 7.78 16.34 -7.40
CA ASN A 94 8.42 17.25 -6.44
C ASN A 94 9.68 16.63 -5.82
N VAL A 95 9.63 15.35 -5.45
CA VAL A 95 10.80 14.63 -4.94
C VAL A 95 11.86 14.47 -6.02
N ALA A 96 11.49 14.08 -7.24
CA ALA A 96 12.44 13.93 -8.33
C ALA A 96 13.18 15.25 -8.63
N GLU A 97 12.45 16.36 -8.69
CA GLU A 97 13.02 17.69 -8.88
C GLU A 97 13.92 18.11 -7.70
N GLN A 98 13.44 18.00 -6.46
CA GLN A 98 14.17 18.45 -5.28
C GLN A 98 15.44 17.65 -5.02
N TYR A 99 15.44 16.36 -5.36
CA TYR A 99 16.58 15.45 -5.13
C TYR A 99 17.36 15.12 -6.40
N ASN A 100 17.08 15.81 -7.52
CA ASN A 100 17.74 15.64 -8.82
C ASN A 100 17.74 14.18 -9.31
N ILE A 101 16.60 13.50 -9.23
CA ILE A 101 16.43 12.12 -9.68
C ILE A 101 16.05 12.13 -11.16
N SER A 102 16.98 11.72 -12.01
CA SER A 102 16.79 11.72 -13.46
C SER A 102 15.68 10.75 -13.90
N ARG A 103 15.06 11.03 -15.06
CA ARG A 103 14.06 10.15 -15.68
C ARG A 103 14.68 8.78 -15.99
N GLU A 104 15.92 8.78 -16.46
CA GLU A 104 16.68 7.58 -16.81
C GLU A 104 16.88 6.68 -15.60
N ASP A 105 17.20 7.25 -14.43
CA ASP A 105 17.36 6.49 -13.20
C ASP A 105 16.03 5.92 -12.67
N GLN A 106 14.93 6.68 -12.82
CA GLN A 106 13.58 6.21 -12.48
C GLN A 106 13.19 4.99 -13.35
N ASP A 107 13.36 5.09 -14.66
CA ASP A 107 13.03 4.01 -15.59
C ASP A 107 13.95 2.79 -15.40
N LEU A 108 15.24 3.02 -15.14
CA LEU A 108 16.19 1.95 -14.85
C LEU A 108 15.86 1.24 -13.53
N PHE A 109 15.40 1.97 -12.51
CA PHE A 109 14.88 1.38 -11.28
C PHE A 109 13.66 0.51 -11.54
N ALA A 110 12.68 1.02 -12.27
CA ALA A 110 11.47 0.29 -12.62
C ALA A 110 11.76 -0.98 -13.44
N PHE A 111 12.65 -0.88 -14.43
CA PHE A 111 13.13 -2.01 -15.24
C PHE A 111 13.73 -3.12 -14.37
N ARG A 112 14.66 -2.75 -13.46
CA ARG A 112 15.25 -3.72 -12.52
C ARG A 112 14.22 -4.34 -11.59
N SER A 113 13.19 -3.58 -11.18
CA SER A 113 12.08 -4.12 -10.39
C SER A 113 11.38 -5.23 -11.14
N GLN A 114 10.98 -5.00 -12.40
CA GLN A 114 10.32 -6.00 -13.24
C GLN A 114 11.20 -7.25 -13.48
N GLN A 115 12.50 -7.07 -13.72
CA GLN A 115 13.43 -8.19 -13.90
C GLN A 115 13.53 -9.06 -12.64
N LYS A 116 13.64 -8.45 -11.46
CA LYS A 116 13.71 -9.17 -10.17
C LYS A 116 12.41 -9.92 -9.88
N THR A 117 11.27 -9.27 -10.11
CA THR A 117 9.95 -9.89 -9.93
C THR A 117 9.76 -11.08 -10.87
N ALA A 118 10.09 -10.94 -12.15
CA ALA A 118 10.00 -12.04 -13.11
C ALA A 118 10.87 -13.23 -12.72
N ARG A 119 12.10 -12.96 -12.26
CA ARG A 119 13.00 -13.99 -11.73
C ARG A 119 12.40 -14.69 -10.49
N ALA A 120 11.91 -13.93 -9.52
CA ALA A 120 11.32 -14.47 -8.30
C ALA A 120 10.07 -15.34 -8.57
N GLN A 121 9.24 -14.95 -9.54
CA GLN A 121 8.12 -15.77 -10.02
C GLN A 121 8.60 -17.08 -10.67
N GLN A 122 9.63 -17.02 -11.53
CA GLN A 122 10.20 -18.20 -12.18
C GLN A 122 10.88 -19.16 -11.18
N GLU A 123 11.53 -18.62 -10.15
CA GLU A 123 12.18 -19.38 -9.08
C GLU A 123 11.18 -19.91 -8.04
N GLY A 124 9.90 -19.53 -8.13
CA GLY A 124 8.84 -20.01 -7.23
C GLY A 124 8.81 -19.32 -5.85
N VAL A 125 9.57 -18.24 -5.65
CA VAL A 125 9.68 -17.54 -4.35
C VAL A 125 8.32 -17.06 -3.87
N PHE A 126 7.53 -16.41 -4.73
CA PHE A 126 6.21 -15.90 -4.33
C PHE A 126 5.17 -17.00 -4.11
N ALA A 127 5.35 -18.18 -4.72
CA ALA A 127 4.46 -19.31 -4.48
C ALA A 127 4.56 -19.83 -3.03
N GLU A 128 5.66 -19.55 -2.32
CA GLU A 128 5.80 -19.83 -0.89
C GLU A 128 5.01 -18.85 0.00
N GLU A 129 4.72 -17.65 -0.51
CA GLU A 129 4.04 -16.57 0.23
C GLU A 129 2.55 -16.46 -0.12
N ILE A 130 2.15 -16.91 -1.31
CA ILE A 130 0.79 -16.77 -1.84
C ILE A 130 -0.10 -17.93 -1.40
N VAL A 131 -1.24 -17.59 -0.82
CA VAL A 131 -2.37 -18.51 -0.67
C VAL A 131 -3.35 -18.26 -1.83
N PRO A 132 -3.63 -19.25 -2.70
CA PRO A 132 -4.51 -19.07 -3.84
C PRO A 132 -5.93 -18.64 -3.46
N VAL A 133 -6.51 -17.74 -4.26
CA VAL A 133 -7.90 -17.27 -4.11
C VAL A 133 -8.78 -17.98 -5.14
N SER A 134 -9.81 -18.69 -4.68
CA SER A 134 -10.79 -19.35 -5.54
C SER A 134 -11.96 -18.40 -5.86
N ILE A 135 -12.14 -18.07 -7.14
CA ILE A 135 -13.15 -17.13 -7.63
C ILE A 135 -14.29 -17.91 -8.31
N PRO A 136 -15.50 -17.93 -7.71
CA PRO A 136 -16.64 -18.64 -8.29
C PRO A 136 -17.04 -18.08 -9.67
N ARG A 137 -17.31 -18.97 -10.63
CA ARG A 137 -17.79 -18.62 -11.97
C ARG A 137 -19.09 -19.33 -12.29
N ARG A 138 -20.02 -18.64 -12.95
CA ARG A 138 -21.34 -19.21 -13.27
C ARG A 138 -21.19 -20.35 -14.27
N LYS A 139 -21.64 -21.56 -13.90
CA LYS A 139 -21.61 -22.78 -14.74
C LYS A 139 -20.21 -23.16 -15.23
N GLN A 140 -19.17 -22.80 -14.50
CA GLN A 140 -17.78 -23.15 -14.79
C GLN A 140 -17.08 -23.47 -13.48
N ASP A 141 -15.97 -24.20 -13.55
CA ASP A 141 -15.12 -24.39 -12.38
C ASP A 141 -14.58 -23.04 -11.88
N PRO A 142 -14.37 -22.87 -10.56
CA PRO A 142 -13.79 -21.66 -10.00
C PRO A 142 -12.44 -21.34 -10.67
N LEU A 143 -12.20 -20.05 -10.92
CA LEU A 143 -10.88 -19.59 -11.32
C LEU A 143 -9.98 -19.58 -10.08
N VAL A 144 -8.86 -20.29 -10.13
CA VAL A 144 -7.84 -20.22 -9.08
C VAL A 144 -6.89 -19.08 -9.44
N PHE A 145 -6.81 -18.07 -8.58
CA PHE A 145 -5.90 -16.94 -8.71
C PHE A 145 -4.76 -17.13 -7.73
N ASP A 146 -3.58 -17.49 -8.24
CA ASP A 146 -2.39 -17.88 -7.45
C ASP A 146 -1.11 -17.14 -7.86
N THR A 147 -1.23 -16.17 -8.76
CA THR A 147 -0.09 -15.48 -9.38
C THR A 147 -0.35 -13.99 -9.40
N ASP A 148 0.62 -13.18 -8.95
CA ASP A 148 0.55 -11.73 -9.07
C ASP A 148 0.40 -11.29 -10.54
N GLU A 149 -0.63 -10.50 -10.83
CA GLU A 149 -0.98 -10.11 -12.20
C GLU A 149 -0.42 -8.74 -12.63
N HIS A 150 0.06 -7.93 -11.69
CA HIS A 150 0.60 -6.60 -11.96
C HIS A 150 1.99 -6.54 -12.63
N PRO A 151 2.91 -7.52 -12.42
CA PRO A 151 4.21 -7.53 -13.08
C PRO A 151 4.06 -7.46 -14.61
N ARG A 152 4.80 -6.54 -15.21
CA ARG A 152 4.73 -6.20 -16.63
C ARG A 152 6.15 -5.98 -17.14
N ALA A 153 6.77 -7.07 -17.61
CA ALA A 153 8.09 -7.00 -18.22
C ALA A 153 8.06 -6.05 -19.43
N SER A 154 9.03 -5.14 -19.48
CA SER A 154 9.18 -4.15 -20.55
C SER A 154 10.65 -3.97 -20.88
N THR A 155 10.95 -3.21 -21.93
CA THR A 155 12.32 -2.80 -22.27
C THR A 155 12.55 -1.35 -21.83
N LEU A 156 13.81 -0.94 -21.68
CA LEU A 156 14.15 0.44 -21.32
C LEU A 156 13.67 1.43 -22.38
N GLU A 157 13.74 1.07 -23.66
CA GLU A 157 13.28 1.92 -24.76
C GLU A 157 11.77 2.17 -24.68
N LYS A 158 10.99 1.14 -24.32
CA LYS A 158 9.55 1.27 -24.12
C LYS A 158 9.22 2.11 -22.89
N LEU A 159 9.97 1.98 -21.80
CA LEU A 159 9.79 2.81 -20.61
C LEU A 159 10.11 4.28 -20.91
N ALA A 160 11.22 4.56 -21.59
CA ALA A 160 11.64 5.90 -21.97
C ALA A 160 10.63 6.59 -22.90
N ALA A 161 9.95 5.82 -23.76
CA ALA A 161 8.92 6.33 -24.66
C ALA A 161 7.58 6.67 -23.97
N LEU A 162 7.38 6.30 -22.69
CA LEU A 162 6.13 6.59 -21.99
C LEU A 162 6.00 8.09 -21.68
N PRO A 163 4.79 8.65 -21.87
CA PRO A 163 4.53 10.04 -21.48
C PRO A 163 4.50 10.17 -19.95
N ALA A 164 4.81 11.36 -19.46
CA ALA A 164 4.63 11.78 -18.07
C ALA A 164 3.34 12.62 -17.95
N PRO A 165 2.16 12.02 -17.73
CA PRO A 165 0.89 12.73 -17.83
C PRO A 165 0.61 13.65 -16.63
N PHE A 166 1.42 13.54 -15.57
CA PHE A 166 1.15 14.20 -14.28
C PHE A 166 1.72 15.62 -14.20
N ARG A 167 2.68 15.96 -15.06
CA ARG A 167 3.32 17.27 -15.12
C ARG A 167 3.88 17.49 -16.52
N GLU A 168 3.72 18.70 -17.05
CA GLU A 168 4.39 19.08 -18.30
C GLU A 168 5.91 19.03 -18.10
N ASN A 169 6.62 18.35 -19.00
CA ASN A 169 8.06 18.03 -18.86
C ASN A 169 8.39 17.25 -17.57
N GLY A 170 7.42 16.46 -17.07
CA GLY A 170 7.60 15.58 -15.93
C GLY A 170 8.46 14.34 -16.22
N SER A 171 8.81 13.64 -15.15
CA SER A 171 9.64 12.44 -15.14
C SER A 171 8.88 11.18 -14.70
N VAL A 172 7.76 11.34 -14.01
CA VAL A 172 6.94 10.25 -13.49
C VAL A 172 5.98 9.76 -14.56
N THR A 173 5.99 8.47 -14.82
CA THR A 173 5.16 7.80 -15.82
C THR A 173 4.41 6.61 -15.24
N ALA A 174 3.46 6.06 -15.99
CA ALA A 174 2.80 4.82 -15.60
C ALA A 174 3.74 3.59 -15.57
N GLY A 175 4.93 3.69 -16.18
CA GLY A 175 5.91 2.60 -16.21
C GLY A 175 6.92 2.64 -15.07
N ASN A 176 7.12 3.80 -14.44
CA ASN A 176 8.01 3.98 -13.29
C ASN A 176 7.27 4.30 -11.97
N ALA A 177 5.94 4.20 -11.98
CA ALA A 177 5.08 4.25 -10.81
C ALA A 177 4.30 2.94 -10.62
N SER A 178 3.88 2.67 -9.39
CA SER A 178 2.97 1.55 -9.08
C SER A 178 1.55 1.82 -9.61
N GLY A 179 0.78 0.75 -9.81
CA GLY A 179 -0.65 0.83 -10.08
C GLY A 179 -1.52 0.95 -8.83
N VAL A 180 -2.83 0.90 -9.08
CA VAL A 180 -3.86 0.60 -8.08
C VAL A 180 -4.15 -0.90 -8.14
N ASN A 181 -4.23 -1.55 -6.99
CA ASN A 181 -4.22 -3.02 -6.90
C ASN A 181 -5.15 -3.51 -5.79
N ASP A 182 -5.53 -4.78 -5.87
CA ASP A 182 -6.28 -5.48 -4.82
C ASP A 182 -5.38 -6.52 -4.15
N GLY A 183 -5.51 -6.69 -2.83
CA GLY A 183 -4.75 -7.71 -2.12
C GLY A 183 -4.94 -7.68 -0.60
N ALA A 184 -4.52 -8.76 0.06
CA ALA A 184 -4.47 -8.86 1.50
C ALA A 184 -3.23 -9.66 1.92
N ALA A 185 -2.66 -9.33 3.08
CA ALA A 185 -1.58 -10.07 3.70
C ALA A 185 -1.78 -10.10 5.22
N ALA A 186 -1.37 -11.19 5.87
CA ALA A 186 -1.41 -11.32 7.32
C ALA A 186 -0.30 -12.23 7.84
N MET A 187 0.13 -11.99 9.07
CA MET A 187 1.11 -12.80 9.78
C MET A 187 0.71 -12.94 11.26
N LEU A 188 1.16 -14.02 11.89
CA LEU A 188 1.06 -14.17 13.34
C LEU A 188 2.22 -13.44 14.01
N VAL A 189 1.89 -12.65 15.03
CA VAL A 189 2.85 -12.05 15.96
C VAL A 189 2.59 -12.69 17.31
N ALA A 190 3.63 -13.27 17.92
CA ALA A 190 3.50 -14.06 19.14
C ALA A 190 4.61 -13.71 20.14
N SER A 191 4.29 -13.75 21.42
CA SER A 191 5.27 -13.74 22.50
C SER A 191 6.06 -15.06 22.52
N GLU A 192 7.19 -15.10 23.24
CA GLU A 192 7.92 -16.35 23.43
C GLU A 192 7.09 -17.42 24.15
N ALA A 193 6.26 -17.01 25.11
CA ALA A 193 5.37 -17.91 25.84
C ALA A 193 4.32 -18.52 24.91
N ALA A 194 3.68 -17.72 24.07
CA ALA A 194 2.72 -18.18 23.08
C ALA A 194 3.37 -19.11 22.03
N VAL A 195 4.59 -18.80 21.59
CA VAL A 195 5.34 -19.66 20.67
C VAL A 195 5.51 -21.07 21.26
N LYS A 196 5.91 -21.16 22.53
CA LYS A 196 6.06 -22.44 23.25
C LYS A 196 4.71 -23.13 23.46
N GLN A 197 3.71 -22.39 23.94
CA GLN A 197 2.38 -22.91 24.26
C GLN A 197 1.67 -23.49 23.03
N HIS A 198 1.81 -22.84 21.87
CA HIS A 198 1.12 -23.23 20.64
C HIS A 198 2.02 -24.01 19.66
N GLY A 199 3.26 -24.32 20.04
CA GLY A 199 4.20 -25.07 19.19
C GLY A 199 4.53 -24.36 17.87
N LEU A 200 4.58 -23.02 17.88
CA LEU A 200 4.87 -22.22 16.70
C LEU A 200 6.37 -22.27 16.35
N LYS A 201 6.70 -22.13 15.07
CA LYS A 201 8.08 -21.96 14.59
C LYS A 201 8.34 -20.46 14.37
N PRO A 202 9.17 -19.78 15.19
CA PRO A 202 9.46 -18.37 14.97
C PRO A 202 10.29 -18.18 13.69
N MET A 203 9.89 -17.21 12.86
CA MET A 203 10.57 -16.87 11.59
C MET A 203 11.49 -15.66 11.71
N ALA A 204 11.10 -14.67 12.51
CA ALA A 204 11.85 -13.44 12.74
C ALA A 204 11.51 -12.84 14.11
N LYS A 205 12.35 -11.91 14.58
CA LYS A 205 12.11 -11.10 15.77
C LYS A 205 11.89 -9.64 15.38
N ILE A 206 10.79 -9.04 15.85
CA ILE A 206 10.54 -7.61 15.66
C ILE A 206 11.41 -6.83 16.65
N LEU A 207 12.31 -5.99 16.13
CA LEU A 207 13.22 -5.18 16.96
C LEU A 207 12.56 -3.86 17.40
N GLY A 208 11.77 -3.25 16.52
CA GLY A 208 11.09 -2.00 16.77
C GLY A 208 10.30 -1.51 15.57
N MET A 209 9.57 -0.42 15.77
CA MET A 209 8.90 0.33 14.71
C MET A 209 8.90 1.82 15.07
N ALA A 210 9.36 2.64 14.13
CA ALA A 210 9.39 4.09 14.24
C ALA A 210 8.48 4.74 13.19
N THR A 211 7.98 5.93 13.50
CA THR A 211 7.22 6.76 12.57
C THR A 211 7.77 8.19 12.60
N ALA A 212 7.68 8.87 11.46
CA ALA A 212 8.10 10.24 11.28
C ALA A 212 7.14 10.95 10.31
N GLY A 213 7.01 12.27 10.48
CA GLY A 213 6.25 13.14 9.58
C GLY A 213 7.21 13.98 8.73
N VAL A 214 6.76 14.32 7.53
CA VAL A 214 7.44 15.15 6.54
C VAL A 214 6.41 16.06 5.87
N GLU A 215 6.86 17.01 5.05
CA GLU A 215 5.92 17.86 4.30
C GLU A 215 5.06 17.04 3.32
N PRO A 216 3.74 17.29 3.23
CA PRO A 216 2.85 16.54 2.33
C PRO A 216 3.30 16.54 0.86
N ARG A 217 3.82 17.68 0.37
CA ARG A 217 4.26 17.85 -1.02
C ARG A 217 5.42 16.95 -1.45
N ILE A 218 6.15 16.38 -0.49
CA ILE A 218 7.29 15.46 -0.70
C ILE A 218 7.14 14.19 0.14
N MET A 219 5.90 13.71 0.32
CA MET A 219 5.60 12.55 1.17
C MET A 219 6.48 11.31 0.89
N GLY A 220 6.97 11.15 -0.35
CA GLY A 220 7.83 10.05 -0.77
C GLY A 220 9.15 9.92 0.00
N ILE A 221 9.64 11.00 0.65
CA ILE A 221 10.83 10.93 1.50
C ILE A 221 10.55 10.56 2.96
N GLY A 222 9.27 10.30 3.31
CA GLY A 222 8.84 9.86 4.65
C GLY A 222 9.67 8.72 5.27
N PRO A 223 10.14 7.72 4.50
CA PRO A 223 11.02 6.68 5.02
C PRO A 223 12.35 7.18 5.60
N VAL A 224 12.93 8.28 5.10
CA VAL A 224 14.26 8.76 5.52
C VAL A 224 14.31 9.06 7.04
N PRO A 225 13.49 9.99 7.59
CA PRO A 225 13.50 10.25 9.02
C PRO A 225 12.90 9.12 9.86
N ALA A 226 12.09 8.24 9.27
CA ALA A 226 11.55 7.08 9.98
C ALA A 226 12.64 6.03 10.25
N VAL A 227 13.56 5.81 9.30
CA VAL A 227 14.68 4.86 9.44
C VAL A 227 15.78 5.40 10.35
N GLN A 228 16.00 6.72 10.37
CA GLN A 228 17.04 7.36 11.21
C GLN A 228 16.71 7.38 12.71
N LYS A 229 15.45 7.20 13.09
CA LYS A 229 14.96 7.28 14.48
C LYS A 229 15.01 5.93 15.18
#